data_AF-A0A9E0ULN9-F1
#
_entry.id   AF-A0A9E0ULN9-F1
#
_cell.length_a   1.000
_cell.length_b   1.000
_cell.length_c   1.000
_cell.angle_alpha   90.00
_cell.angle_beta   90.00
_cell.angle_gamma   90.00
#
_symmetry.space_group_name_H-M   'P 1'
#
loop_
_entity.id
_entity.type
_entity.pdbx_description
1 polymer ?
#
loop_
_entity_poly.entity_id
_entity_poly.type
_entity_poly.pdbx_seq_one_letter_code
_entity_poly.pdbx_strand_id
1 'polypeptide(L)'
;MECEIGKSDIRKLAESMGLDFSDKPAYACLLTRLEHGRKIDIASLKKIDELESFLRQNYTRKVRARLESENIRIECDSSDFIKIASAAREISDFAKKLGFKHCSLDLGGYKQGSMNLKNA
;
A
#
# COMPACT_ATOMS: atom_id res chain seq x y z
N MET A 1 25.10 8.42 -26.51
CA MET A 1 24.38 7.53 -27.44
C MET A 1 23.27 6.89 -26.61
N GLU A 2 22.10 7.52 -26.61
CA GLU A 2 20.93 7.04 -25.86
C GLU A 2 20.24 5.97 -26.71
N CYS A 3 20.05 4.77 -26.16
CA CYS A 3 19.26 3.72 -26.80
C CYS A 3 17.79 3.95 -26.44
N GLU A 4 17.00 4.45 -27.40
CA GLU A 4 15.54 4.50 -27.37
C GLU A 4 14.97 3.08 -27.44
N ILE A 5 15.08 2.33 -26.34
CA ILE A 5 14.39 1.04 -26.20
C ILE A 5 13.02 1.33 -25.61
N GLY A 6 11.98 1.20 -26.44
CA GLY A 6 10.60 1.34 -26.01
C GLY A 6 10.17 0.20 -25.10
N LYS A 7 9.21 0.45 -24.20
CA LYS A 7 8.61 -0.56 -23.30
C LYS A 7 8.08 -1.81 -24.04
N SER A 8 7.79 -1.69 -25.33
CA SER A 8 7.39 -2.78 -26.22
C SER A 8 8.51 -3.78 -26.49
N ASP A 9 9.76 -3.31 -26.58
CA ASP A 9 10.90 -4.15 -26.98
C ASP A 9 11.42 -4.97 -25.80
N ILE A 10 11.32 -4.43 -24.59
CA ILE A 10 11.62 -5.16 -23.34
C ILE A 10 10.68 -6.37 -23.17
N ARG A 11 9.41 -6.23 -23.55
CA ARG A 11 8.42 -7.32 -23.46
C ARG A 11 8.70 -8.44 -24.46
N LYS A 12 9.05 -8.10 -25.70
CA LYS A 12 9.40 -9.09 -26.74
C LYS A 12 10.69 -9.85 -26.41
N LEU A 13 11.67 -9.17 -25.79
CA LEU A 13 12.91 -9.80 -25.34
C LEU A 13 12.70 -10.73 -24.14
N ALA A 14 11.72 -10.41 -23.27
CA ALA A 14 11.35 -11.26 -22.14
C ALA A 14 10.65 -12.57 -22.58
N GLU A 15 9.75 -12.50 -23.57
CA GLU A 15 9.08 -13.67 -24.13
C GLU A 15 10.04 -14.62 -24.86
N SER A 16 11.02 -14.09 -25.60
CA SER A 16 12.01 -14.92 -26.32
C SER A 16 13.01 -15.63 -25.39
N MET A 17 13.13 -15.18 -24.14
CA MET A 17 13.95 -15.81 -23.10
C MET A 17 13.14 -16.71 -22.15
N GLY A 18 11.85 -16.96 -22.44
CA GLY A 18 10.98 -17.83 -21.64
C GLY A 18 10.63 -17.26 -20.26
N LEU A 19 10.77 -15.94 -20.06
CA LEU A 19 10.46 -15.27 -18.80
C LEU A 19 9.02 -14.80 -18.83
N ASP A 20 8.13 -15.62 -18.25
CA ASP A 20 6.74 -15.25 -18.06
C ASP A 20 6.63 -14.21 -16.92
N PHE A 21 6.33 -12.96 -17.28
CA PHE A 21 6.13 -11.86 -16.32
C PHE A 21 4.68 -11.76 -15.83
N SER A 22 3.80 -12.69 -16.23
CA SER A 22 2.37 -12.64 -15.91
C SER A 22 2.03 -12.90 -14.44
N ASP A 23 3.01 -13.30 -13.61
CA ASP A 23 2.77 -13.80 -12.25
C ASP A 23 3.54 -13.05 -11.15
N LYS A 24 3.94 -11.79 -11.41
CA LYS A 24 4.59 -10.97 -10.36
C LYS A 24 3.53 -10.23 -9.54
N PRO A 25 3.35 -10.58 -8.25
CA PRO A 25 2.40 -9.88 -7.40
C PRO A 25 2.84 -8.43 -7.20
N ALA A 26 1.90 -7.55 -6.85
CA ALA A 26 2.07 -6.10 -6.69
C ALA A 26 3.00 -5.69 -5.52
N TYR A 27 4.00 -6.49 -5.17
CA TYR A 27 5.01 -6.25 -4.14
C TYR A 27 5.72 -4.91 -4.33
N ALA A 28 5.99 -4.48 -5.57
CA ALA A 28 6.64 -3.20 -5.84
C ALA A 28 5.83 -1.99 -5.32
N CYS A 29 4.50 -2.04 -5.37
CA CYS A 29 3.64 -0.98 -4.82
C CYS A 29 3.58 -1.00 -3.30
N LEU A 30 3.64 -2.19 -2.68
CA LEU A 30 3.60 -2.36 -1.23
C LEU A 30 4.86 -1.85 -0.54
N LEU A 31 6.01 -1.86 -1.22
CA LEU A 31 7.29 -1.36 -0.67
C LEU A 31 7.25 0.11 -0.28
N THR A 32 6.39 0.93 -0.90
CA THR A 32 6.20 2.36 -0.55
C THR A 32 5.57 2.59 0.83
N ARG A 33 5.11 1.51 1.49
CA ARG A 33 4.44 1.53 2.80
C ARG A 33 5.36 1.13 3.95
N LEU A 34 6.65 0.92 3.68
CA LEU A 34 7.67 0.54 4.66
C LEU A 34 8.69 1.67 4.86
N GLU A 35 9.10 1.90 6.10
CA GLU A 35 10.24 2.78 6.42
C GLU A 35 11.53 2.22 5.80
N HIS A 36 12.36 3.09 5.22
CA HIS A 36 13.67 2.69 4.69
C HIS A 36 14.55 2.11 5.81
N GLY A 37 15.01 0.85 5.64
CA GLY A 37 16.03 0.24 6.49
C GLY A 37 15.63 -1.03 7.26
N ARG A 38 14.39 -1.51 7.17
CA ARG A 38 13.99 -2.79 7.78
C ARG A 38 13.99 -3.96 6.80
N LYS A 39 14.37 -5.15 7.30
CA LYS A 39 14.18 -6.43 6.59
C LYS A 39 12.72 -6.55 6.20
N ILE A 40 12.46 -6.60 4.90
CA ILE A 40 11.12 -6.76 4.34
C ILE A 40 10.63 -8.15 4.73
N ASP A 41 9.67 -8.20 5.65
CA ASP A 41 9.00 -9.43 6.02
C ASP A 41 7.75 -9.61 5.15
N ILE A 42 7.72 -10.69 4.37
CA ILE A 42 6.60 -11.03 3.49
C ILE A 42 5.32 -11.22 4.31
N ALA A 43 5.41 -11.72 5.55
CA ALA A 43 4.24 -11.88 6.40
C ALA A 43 3.64 -10.53 6.79
N SER A 44 4.48 -9.53 7.05
CA SER A 44 4.05 -8.15 7.32
C SER A 44 3.34 -7.53 6.11
N LEU A 45 3.84 -7.76 4.89
CA LEU A 45 3.17 -7.29 3.66
C LEU A 45 1.79 -7.91 3.47
N LYS A 46 1.63 -9.20 3.75
CA LYS A 46 0.32 -9.89 3.67
C LYS A 46 -0.68 -9.32 4.67
N LYS A 47 -0.26 -9.07 5.91
CA LYS A 47 -1.10 -8.45 6.95
C LYS A 47 -1.57 -7.06 6.55
N ILE A 48 -0.69 -6.25 5.96
CA ILE A 48 -1.03 -4.91 5.46
C ILE A 48 -2.08 -5.00 4.34
N ASP A 49 -1.87 -5.89 3.37
CA ASP A 49 -2.79 -6.09 2.24
C ASP A 49 -4.18 -6.58 2.69
N GLU A 50 -4.21 -7.48 3.68
CA GLU A 50 -5.44 -7.98 4.29
C GLU A 50 -6.21 -6.87 5.01
N LEU A 51 -5.52 -6.02 5.79
CA LEU A 51 -6.14 -4.86 6.43
C LEU A 51 -6.68 -3.86 5.40
N GLU A 52 -5.93 -3.56 4.35
CA GLU A 52 -6.41 -2.65 3.31
C GLU A 52 -7.61 -3.22 2.57
N SER A 53 -7.61 -4.52 2.28
CA SER A 53 -8.75 -5.19 1.63
C SER A 53 -10.00 -5.12 2.49
N PHE A 54 -9.87 -5.40 3.79
CA PHE A 54 -10.95 -5.23 4.76
C PHE A 54 -11.50 -3.80 4.76
N LEU A 55 -10.62 -2.79 4.82
CA LEU A 55 -11.03 -1.38 4.82
C LEU A 55 -11.68 -0.95 3.50
N ARG A 56 -11.21 -1.47 2.36
CA ARG A 56 -11.75 -1.20 1.02
C ARG A 56 -13.15 -1.75 0.80
N GLN A 57 -13.40 -2.94 1.33
CA GLN A 57 -14.68 -3.61 1.18
C GLN A 57 -15.76 -2.98 2.05
N ASN A 58 -15.40 -2.54 3.26
CA ASN A 58 -16.38 -2.13 4.27
C ASN A 58 -16.53 -0.61 4.43
N TYR A 59 -15.48 0.19 4.18
CA TYR A 59 -15.52 1.62 4.54
C TYR A 59 -15.11 2.57 3.41
N THR A 60 -13.91 2.41 2.82
CA THR A 60 -13.37 3.40 1.87
C THR A 60 -12.49 2.80 0.79
N ARG A 61 -12.71 3.20 -0.46
CA ARG A 61 -11.91 2.72 -1.60
C ARG A 61 -10.49 3.31 -1.63
N LYS A 62 -10.28 4.49 -1.04
CA LYS A 62 -9.00 5.20 -1.04
C LYS A 62 -8.36 5.08 0.33
N VAL A 63 -7.68 3.96 0.55
CA VAL A 63 -6.99 3.68 1.82
C VAL A 63 -5.58 3.17 1.59
N ARG A 64 -4.69 3.56 2.50
CA ARG A 64 -3.35 3.00 2.68
C ARG A 64 -3.16 2.64 4.15
N ALA A 65 -2.60 1.48 4.41
CA ALA A 65 -2.11 1.10 5.72
C ALA A 65 -0.58 1.16 5.69
N ARG A 66 0.01 1.95 6.59
CA ARG A 66 1.47 2.10 6.73
C ARG A 66 1.94 1.42 8.00
N LEU A 67 2.97 0.60 7.88
CA LEU A 67 3.58 -0.09 9.00
C LEU A 67 4.63 0.79 9.68
N GLU A 68 4.45 1.00 10.97
CA GLU A 68 5.32 1.80 11.83
C GLU A 68 5.73 0.96 13.02
N SER A 69 6.84 0.23 12.84
CA SER A 69 7.25 -0.80 13.79
C SER A 69 6.22 -1.91 13.97
N GLU A 70 5.58 -1.98 15.13
CA GLU A 70 4.54 -2.96 15.45
C GLU A 70 3.13 -2.34 15.34
N ASN A 71 3.05 -1.06 14.94
CA ASN A 71 1.83 -0.31 14.82
C ASN A 71 1.45 -0.15 13.35
N ILE A 72 0.17 0.07 13.10
CA ILE A 72 -0.35 0.36 11.77
C ILE A 72 -1.07 1.71 11.76
N ARG A 73 -0.76 2.53 10.77
CA ARG A 73 -1.42 3.82 10.53
C ARG A 73 -2.26 3.75 9.26
N ILE A 74 -3.53 4.10 9.38
CA ILE A 74 -4.47 4.17 8.27
C ILE A 74 -4.50 5.59 7.72
N GLU A 75 -4.27 5.73 6.42
CA GLU A 75 -4.49 6.96 5.66
C GLU A 75 -5.72 6.77 4.77
N CYS A 76 -6.70 7.66 4.86
CA CYS A 76 -7.86 7.67 3.98
C CYS A 76 -8.28 9.10 3.59
N ASP A 77 -9.22 9.22 2.67
CA ASP A 77 -9.81 10.50 2.29
C ASP A 77 -10.49 11.14 3.52
N SER A 78 -10.36 12.46 3.70
CA SER A 78 -10.94 13.16 4.86
C SER A 78 -12.47 13.04 4.89
N SER A 79 -13.11 12.89 3.73
CA SER A 79 -14.54 12.62 3.63
C SER A 79 -14.97 11.29 4.25
N ASP A 80 -14.05 10.33 4.41
CA ASP A 80 -14.31 9.02 5.02
C ASP A 80 -13.91 8.95 6.50
N PHE A 81 -13.36 10.03 7.09
CA PHE A 81 -12.90 10.02 8.49
C PHE A 81 -13.99 9.64 9.48
N ILE A 82 -15.18 10.21 9.34
CA ILE A 82 -16.30 9.89 10.23
C ILE A 82 -16.68 8.42 10.12
N LYS A 83 -16.71 7.87 8.90
CA LYS A 83 -17.02 6.46 8.66
C LYS A 83 -16.00 5.52 9.33
N ILE A 84 -14.70 5.83 9.19
CA ILE A 84 -13.62 5.07 9.84
C ILE A 84 -13.70 5.22 11.36
N ALA A 85 -13.93 6.43 11.88
CA ALA A 85 -14.01 6.69 13.31
C ALA A 85 -15.22 5.97 13.95
N SER A 86 -16.37 5.94 13.28
CA SER A 86 -17.55 5.19 13.73
C SER A 86 -17.29 3.68 13.82
N ALA A 87 -16.40 3.14 12.99
CA ALA A 87 -16.00 1.73 12.99
C ALA A 87 -14.68 1.47 13.76
N ALA A 88 -14.16 2.43 14.53
CA ALA A 88 -12.81 2.38 15.09
C ALA A 88 -12.54 1.12 15.93
N ARG A 89 -13.54 0.64 16.69
CA ARG A 89 -13.40 -0.57 17.51
C ARG A 89 -13.24 -1.83 16.66
N GLU A 90 -14.08 -2.00 15.65
CA GLU A 90 -14.03 -3.13 14.73
C GLU A 90 -12.70 -3.17 13.97
N ILE A 91 -12.28 -2.01 13.44
CA ILE A 91 -11.01 -1.86 12.74
C ILE A 91 -9.82 -2.17 13.67
N SER A 92 -9.84 -1.66 14.90
CA SER A 92 -8.80 -1.91 15.90
C SER A 92 -8.71 -3.40 16.27
N ASP A 93 -9.85 -4.07 16.45
CA ASP A 93 -9.89 -5.49 16.77
C ASP A 93 -9.42 -6.36 15.60
N PHE A 94 -9.76 -5.98 14.36
CA PHE A 94 -9.24 -6.64 13.16
C PHE A 94 -7.72 -6.47 13.03
N ALA A 95 -7.20 -5.24 13.21
CA ALA A 95 -5.77 -4.97 13.19
C ALA A 95 -5.00 -5.76 14.27
N LYS A 96 -5.56 -5.90 15.48
CA LYS A 96 -4.98 -6.73 16.55
C LYS A 96 -4.93 -8.21 16.19
N LYS A 97 -5.96 -8.75 15.53
CA LYS A 97 -5.97 -10.14 15.05
C LYS A 97 -4.86 -10.40 14.03
N LEU A 98 -4.52 -9.41 13.21
CA LEU A 98 -3.38 -9.47 12.29
C LEU A 98 -2.02 -9.36 13.00
N GLY A 99 -2.01 -9.01 14.30
CA GLY A 99 -0.82 -8.91 15.13
C GLY A 99 -0.22 -7.52 15.20
N PHE A 100 -0.97 -6.46 14.87
CA PHE A 100 -0.55 -5.08 15.13
C PHE A 100 -0.86 -4.69 16.58
N LYS A 101 0.07 -4.00 17.24
CA LYS A 101 -0.06 -3.57 18.63
C LYS A 101 -1.04 -2.41 18.77
N HIS A 102 -0.92 -1.42 17.88
CA HIS A 102 -1.82 -0.27 17.82
C HIS A 102 -2.23 0.03 16.37
N CYS A 103 -3.47 0.52 16.21
CA CYS A 103 -4.02 1.01 14.96
C CYS A 103 -4.41 2.48 15.13
N SER A 104 -3.97 3.35 14.23
CA SER A 104 -4.26 4.79 14.24
C SER A 104 -4.82 5.28 12.91
N LEU A 105 -5.50 6.42 12.93
CA LEU A 105 -5.96 7.15 11.74
C LEU A 105 -5.08 8.38 11.56
N ASP A 106 -4.51 8.57 10.37
CA ASP A 106 -3.77 9.78 10.01
C ASP A 106 -4.75 10.91 9.69
N LEU A 107 -4.82 11.91 10.57
CA LEU A 107 -5.67 13.09 10.39
C LEU A 107 -5.18 14.02 9.26
N GLY A 108 -3.94 13.86 8.80
CA GLY A 108 -3.43 14.50 7.59
C GLY A 108 -4.00 13.88 6.30
N GLY A 109 -4.71 12.76 6.41
CA GLY A 109 -5.43 12.11 5.33
C GLY A 109 -4.55 11.46 4.27
N TYR A 110 -5.20 10.95 3.24
CA TYR A 110 -4.54 10.29 2.11
C TYR A 110 -3.77 11.29 1.27
N LYS A 111 -2.44 11.32 1.43
CA LYS A 111 -1.56 12.08 0.54
C LYS A 111 -1.27 11.26 -0.71
N GLN A 112 -1.79 11.70 -1.86
CA GLN A 112 -1.24 11.25 -3.14
C GLN A 112 0.24 11.66 -3.16
N GLY A 113 1.14 10.72 -3.37
CA GLY A 113 2.57 11.04 -3.46
C GLY A 113 2.75 12.09 -4.54
N SER A 114 3.47 13.16 -4.23
CA SER A 114 3.77 14.27 -5.15
C SER A 114 4.48 13.75 -6.40
N MET A 115 3.72 13.38 -7.43
CA MET A 115 4.14 13.45 -8.81
C MET A 115 3.38 14.62 -9.43
N ASN A 116 4.10 15.73 -9.57
CA ASN A 116 3.71 17.02 -10.14
C ASN A 116 3.02 18.02 -9.18
N LEU A 117 3.81 18.60 -8.28
CA LEU A 117 3.77 20.06 -8.12
C LEU A 117 4.88 20.62 -9.00
N LYS A 118 4.61 20.79 -10.30
CA LYS A 118 5.39 21.77 -11.06
C LYS A 118 4.87 23.13 -10.62
N ASN A 119 5.78 23.90 -10.03
CA ASN A 119 5.62 25.30 -9.66
C ASN A 119 4.89 26.06 -10.79
N ALA A 120 3.85 26.80 -10.41
CA ALA A 120 3.38 27.94 -11.17
C ALA A 120 4.19 29.17 -10.74
#